data_AF-A0A847VCQ7-F1
#
_entry.id   AF-A0A847VCQ7-F1
#
_cell.length_a   1.000
_cell.length_b   1.000
_cell.length_c   1.000
_cell.angle_alpha   90.00
_cell.angle_beta   90.00
_cell.angle_gamma   90.00
#
_symmetry.space_group_name_H-M   'P 1'
#
loop_
_entity.id
_entity.type
_entity.pdbx_description
1 polymer ?
#
loop_
_entity_poly.entity_id
_entity_poly.type
_entity_poly.pdbx_seq_one_letter_code
_entity_poly.pdbx_strand_id
1 'polypeptide(L)'
;MSRAWDRISGVTWFYRNWYRQGYSDSGSTCSRSPWLSQAEMSDILNAYQVWKAHKKSDPRILPVKDACHTNTGQYTHADLLNLAAKPVTSISSVVATSSNGTTTTILFNTNQGVISMSGNDFKTIFNLRAPGHLRIPQSGFVHINIHRK
;
A
#
# COMPACT_ATOMS: atom_id res chain seq x y z
N MET A 1 2.77 -4.15 -27.16
CA MET A 1 2.32 -3.40 -25.96
C MET A 1 3.41 -2.41 -25.46
N SER A 2 3.79 -1.41 -26.27
CA SER A 2 4.95 -0.54 -26.01
C SER A 2 4.61 0.92 -25.69
N ARG A 3 3.31 1.27 -25.57
CA ARG A 3 2.82 2.66 -25.43
C ARG A 3 1.94 2.90 -24.19
N ALA A 4 1.90 1.97 -23.25
CA ALA A 4 1.21 2.23 -21.98
C ALA A 4 2.04 3.23 -21.16
N TRP A 5 1.39 4.29 -20.67
CA TRP A 5 2.00 5.33 -19.81
C TRP A 5 2.76 4.72 -18.62
N ASP A 6 2.35 3.54 -18.16
CA ASP A 6 3.00 2.73 -17.12
C ASP A 6 4.46 2.34 -17.43
N ARG A 7 4.86 2.27 -18.72
CA ARG A 7 6.27 2.00 -19.11
C ARG A 7 7.11 3.29 -19.14
N ILE A 8 6.49 4.43 -19.36
CA ILE A 8 7.15 5.74 -19.51
C ILE A 8 7.37 6.39 -18.15
N SER A 9 6.48 6.14 -17.19
CA SER A 9 6.47 6.81 -15.88
C SER A 9 7.63 6.43 -14.97
N GLY A 10 8.31 5.29 -15.18
CA GLY A 10 9.39 4.80 -14.30
C GLY A 10 8.94 4.46 -12.87
N VAL A 11 7.67 4.64 -12.54
CA VAL A 11 7.06 4.33 -11.25
C VAL A 11 6.27 3.04 -11.38
N THR A 12 6.90 1.94 -10.98
CA THR A 12 6.42 0.57 -11.19
C THR A 12 5.56 0.08 -10.04
N TRP A 13 4.58 0.87 -9.58
CA TRP A 13 3.65 0.40 -8.55
C TRP A 13 2.25 0.96 -8.72
N PHE A 14 1.31 0.01 -8.78
CA PHE A 14 -0.14 0.18 -8.64
C PHE A 14 -0.89 0.75 -9.85
N TYR A 15 -2.13 0.29 -10.02
CA TYR A 15 -3.19 1.01 -10.72
C TYR A 15 -3.28 2.44 -10.17
N ARG A 16 -3.59 3.45 -10.98
CA ARG A 16 -3.68 4.86 -10.52
C ARG A 16 -4.58 4.94 -9.28
N ASN A 17 -3.98 5.17 -8.10
CA ASN A 17 -4.75 5.26 -6.87
C ASN A 17 -5.50 6.59 -6.82
N TRP A 18 -6.61 6.57 -6.08
CA TRP A 18 -7.26 7.80 -5.70
C TRP A 18 -6.36 8.54 -4.70
N TYR A 19 -5.94 9.76 -5.04
CA TYR A 19 -4.91 10.51 -4.30
C TYR A 19 -5.30 11.96 -4.02
N ARG A 20 -6.49 12.37 -4.46
CA ARG A 20 -7.05 13.71 -4.23
C ARG A 20 -8.06 13.67 -3.10
N GLN A 21 -8.14 14.76 -2.35
CA GLN A 21 -9.23 14.99 -1.41
C GLN A 21 -10.55 15.12 -2.18
N GLY A 22 -11.54 14.27 -1.85
CA GLY A 22 -12.83 14.27 -2.55
C GLY A 22 -12.75 13.76 -3.99
N TYR A 23 -13.69 14.19 -4.84
CA TYR A 23 -13.79 13.79 -6.26
C TYR A 23 -13.61 14.90 -7.28
N SER A 24 -13.02 16.02 -6.87
CA SER A 24 -12.68 17.12 -7.77
C SER A 24 -11.21 17.11 -8.18
N ASP A 25 -10.93 17.60 -9.38
CA ASP A 25 -9.57 17.84 -9.87
C ASP A 25 -8.86 18.99 -9.13
N SER A 26 -9.62 19.81 -8.41
CA SER A 26 -9.13 20.85 -7.50
C SER A 26 -8.77 20.33 -6.10
N GLY A 27 -9.08 19.06 -5.81
CA GLY A 27 -8.81 18.46 -4.50
C GLY A 27 -7.32 18.43 -4.17
N SER A 28 -7.00 18.77 -2.91
CA SER A 28 -5.63 18.71 -2.40
C SER A 28 -5.03 17.32 -2.63
N THR A 29 -3.76 17.29 -3.03
CA THR A 29 -2.99 16.06 -3.27
C THR A 29 -1.95 15.81 -2.18
N CYS A 30 -1.84 16.70 -1.18
CA CYS A 30 -0.78 16.64 -0.17
C CYS A 30 0.64 16.65 -0.78
N SER A 31 0.81 17.27 -1.95
CA SER A 31 2.05 17.22 -2.74
C SER A 31 2.47 15.80 -3.14
N ARG A 32 1.51 14.88 -3.28
CA ARG A 32 1.74 13.47 -3.64
C ARG A 32 1.30 13.17 -5.07
N SER A 33 1.89 12.11 -5.60
CA SER A 33 1.47 11.46 -6.85
C SER A 33 0.52 10.29 -6.55
N PRO A 34 -0.25 9.79 -7.54
CA PRO A 34 -1.09 8.60 -7.37
C PRO A 34 -0.33 7.28 -7.20
N TRP A 35 1.00 7.32 -7.20
CA TRP A 35 1.87 6.16 -7.21
C TRP A 35 2.62 6.04 -5.89
N LEU A 36 2.90 4.80 -5.48
CA LEU A 36 3.78 4.51 -4.36
C LEU A 36 5.21 4.26 -4.87
N SER A 37 6.18 4.69 -4.07
CA SER A 37 7.56 4.21 -4.24
C SER A 37 7.71 2.79 -3.69
N GLN A 38 8.79 2.11 -4.08
CA GLN A 38 9.09 0.79 -3.52
C GLN A 38 9.31 0.84 -2.00
N ALA A 39 9.90 1.91 -1.48
CA ALA A 39 10.10 2.08 -0.04
C ALA A 39 8.77 2.17 0.71
N GLU A 40 7.81 2.93 0.19
CA GLU A 40 6.47 3.06 0.77
C GLU A 40 5.67 1.76 0.68
N MET A 41 5.80 1.02 -0.42
CA MET A 41 5.14 -0.27 -0.55
C MET A 41 5.74 -1.31 0.43
N SER A 42 7.06 -1.35 0.57
CA SER A 42 7.75 -2.18 1.55
C SER A 42 7.32 -1.83 2.98
N ASP A 43 7.15 -0.54 3.28
CA ASP A 43 6.65 -0.06 4.57
C ASP A 43 5.22 -0.55 4.85
N ILE A 44 4.30 -0.51 3.88
CA ILE A 44 2.95 -1.06 4.03
C ILE A 44 2.99 -2.57 4.33
N LEU A 45 3.93 -3.32 3.71
CA LEU A 45 4.10 -4.75 4.00
C LEU A 45 4.66 -4.99 5.41
N ASN A 46 5.60 -4.15 5.87
CA ASN A 46 6.10 -4.21 7.24
C ASN A 46 5.00 -3.85 8.24
N ALA A 47 4.20 -2.81 7.95
CA ALA A 47 3.03 -2.43 8.72
C ALA A 47 2.03 -3.58 8.84
N TYR A 48 1.76 -4.31 7.75
CA TYR A 48 0.86 -5.46 7.76
C TYR A 48 1.34 -6.55 8.73
N GLN A 49 2.64 -6.83 8.74
CA GLN A 49 3.20 -7.85 9.62
C GLN A 49 3.04 -7.48 11.09
N VAL A 50 3.35 -6.23 11.43
CA VAL A 50 3.17 -5.68 12.78
C VAL A 50 1.70 -5.67 13.16
N TRP A 51 0.83 -5.14 12.30
CA TRP A 51 -0.62 -5.13 12.49
C TRP A 51 -1.18 -6.53 12.78
N LYS A 52 -0.74 -7.53 12.01
CA LYS A 52 -1.14 -8.92 12.18
C LYS A 52 -0.63 -9.50 13.50
N ALA A 53 0.59 -9.19 13.90
CA ALA A 53 1.15 -9.59 15.21
C ALA A 53 0.34 -8.99 16.37
N HIS A 54 -0.13 -7.76 16.23
CA HIS A 54 -1.02 -7.08 17.18
C HIS A 54 -2.52 -7.43 16.99
N LYS A 55 -2.82 -8.64 16.50
CA LYS A 55 -4.21 -9.13 16.33
C LYS A 55 -5.11 -8.18 15.51
N LYS A 56 -4.54 -7.52 14.49
CA LYS A 56 -5.24 -6.58 13.61
C LYS A 56 -5.76 -5.32 14.34
N SER A 57 -5.14 -4.94 15.44
CA SER A 57 -5.48 -3.74 16.21
C SER A 57 -4.22 -3.06 16.71
N ASP A 58 -3.83 -1.98 16.03
CA ASP A 58 -2.70 -1.17 16.46
C ASP A 58 -2.93 0.31 16.09
N PRO A 59 -3.14 1.20 17.07
CA PRO A 59 -3.42 2.61 16.83
C PRO A 59 -2.21 3.40 16.33
N ARG A 60 -0.99 2.84 16.37
CA ARG A 60 0.23 3.49 15.88
C ARG A 60 0.49 3.24 14.40
N ILE A 61 -0.30 2.36 13.77
CA ILE A 61 -0.27 2.14 12.33
C ILE A 61 -1.13 3.19 11.65
N LEU A 62 -0.55 4.38 11.55
CA LEU A 62 -1.10 5.53 10.84
C LEU A 62 -0.12 5.99 9.77
N PRO A 63 -0.51 6.84 8.83
CA PRO A 63 0.41 7.35 7.81
C PRO A 63 1.57 8.12 8.44
N VAL A 64 2.77 7.98 7.88
CA VAL A 64 3.93 8.78 8.30
C VAL A 64 3.60 10.26 8.12
N LYS A 65 4.15 11.12 9.00
CA LYS A 65 3.99 12.57 8.91
C LYS A 65 4.28 13.06 7.49
N ASP A 66 3.31 13.74 6.90
CA ASP A 66 3.40 14.36 5.58
C ASP A 66 2.63 15.69 5.56
N ALA A 67 2.38 16.25 4.38
CA ALA A 67 1.66 17.52 4.25
C ALA A 67 0.20 17.48 4.75
N CYS A 68 -0.39 16.30 4.92
CA CYS A 68 -1.78 16.08 5.33
C CYS A 68 -1.92 15.32 6.65
N HIS A 69 -0.87 14.68 7.13
CA HIS A 69 -0.85 13.91 8.37
C HIS A 69 0.11 14.52 9.38
N THR A 70 -0.43 14.83 10.56
CA THR A 70 0.36 15.27 11.70
C THR A 70 1.09 14.10 12.37
N ASN A 71 2.18 14.39 13.07
CA ASN A 71 2.83 13.39 13.91
C ASN A 71 2.05 13.24 15.22
N THR A 72 1.45 12.07 15.44
CA THR A 72 0.68 11.69 16.64
C THR A 72 1.31 10.49 17.35
N GLY A 73 2.58 10.16 17.07
CA GLY A 73 3.27 9.01 17.64
C GLY A 73 3.12 7.72 16.81
N GLN A 74 2.84 7.86 15.52
CA GLN A 74 2.84 6.73 14.59
C GLN A 74 4.24 6.16 14.36
N TYR A 75 4.32 4.89 13.97
CA TYR A 75 5.60 4.25 13.67
C TYR A 75 6.30 4.90 12.47
N THR A 76 7.62 5.06 12.56
CA THR A 76 8.45 5.41 11.40
C THR A 76 8.68 4.20 10.49
N HIS A 77 9.24 4.45 9.31
CA HIS A 77 9.69 3.37 8.41
C HIS A 77 10.70 2.44 9.09
N ALA A 78 11.62 3.00 9.89
CA ALA A 78 12.64 2.23 10.60
C ALA A 78 12.02 1.39 11.73
N ASP A 79 11.04 1.93 12.45
CA ASP A 79 10.37 1.20 13.53
C ASP A 79 9.63 -0.03 13.00
N LEU A 80 8.84 0.13 11.94
CA LEU A 80 8.13 -0.99 11.33
C LEU A 80 9.07 -2.01 10.72
N LEU A 81 10.19 -1.58 10.14
CA LEU A 81 11.21 -2.48 9.64
C LEU A 81 11.79 -3.34 10.77
N ASN A 82 12.08 -2.73 11.94
CA ASN A 82 12.65 -3.43 13.10
C ASN A 82 11.63 -4.34 13.82
N LEU A 83 10.34 -3.99 13.80
CA LEU A 83 9.28 -4.77 14.44
C LEU A 83 8.73 -5.88 13.54
N ALA A 84 8.89 -5.78 12.22
CA ALA A 84 8.39 -6.78 11.29
C ALA A 84 9.15 -8.11 11.46
N ALA A 85 8.39 -9.21 11.51
CA ALA A 85 8.97 -10.56 11.58
C ALA A 85 9.88 -10.86 10.37
N LYS A 86 9.55 -10.30 9.21
CA LYS A 86 10.34 -10.37 7.98
C LYS A 86 10.56 -8.94 7.46
N PRO A 87 11.70 -8.29 7.75
CA PRO A 87 11.95 -6.91 7.37
C PRO A 87 12.10 -6.76 5.85
N VAL A 88 11.03 -6.31 5.20
CA VAL A 88 10.97 -6.12 3.74
C VAL A 88 11.59 -4.78 3.38
N THR A 89 12.54 -4.81 2.45
CA THR A 89 13.14 -3.61 1.85
C THR A 89 12.91 -3.57 0.34
N SER A 90 12.64 -4.71 -0.28
CA SER A 90 12.39 -4.81 -1.73
C SER A 90 11.40 -5.91 -2.08
N ILE A 91 10.62 -5.68 -3.14
CA ILE A 91 9.47 -6.51 -3.52
C ILE A 91 9.63 -7.04 -4.95
N SER A 92 10.35 -8.14 -5.12
CA SER A 92 10.38 -9.06 -6.27
C SER A 92 9.31 -8.92 -7.35
N SER A 93 8.08 -9.24 -6.97
CA SER A 93 6.91 -9.28 -7.85
C SER A 93 5.65 -9.39 -7.00
N VAL A 94 4.49 -9.15 -7.61
CA VAL A 94 3.19 -9.24 -6.94
C VAL A 94 2.25 -10.05 -7.80
N VAL A 95 1.52 -10.97 -7.17
CA VAL A 95 0.49 -11.78 -7.81
C VAL A 95 -0.80 -11.58 -7.04
N ALA A 96 -1.82 -11.03 -7.70
CA ALA A 96 -3.16 -10.90 -7.15
C ALA A 96 -4.07 -11.97 -7.77
N THR A 97 -4.60 -12.85 -6.93
CA THR A 97 -5.59 -13.86 -7.31
C THR A 97 -6.98 -13.31 -7.03
N SER A 98 -7.87 -13.40 -8.01
CA SER A 98 -9.25 -12.95 -7.89
C SER A 98 -10.21 -14.08 -8.23
N SER A 99 -11.35 -14.11 -7.53
CA SER A 99 -12.47 -15.02 -7.77
C SER A 99 -13.77 -14.27 -7.59
N ASN A 100 -14.77 -14.56 -8.43
CA ASN A 100 -16.09 -13.90 -8.41
C ASN A 100 -16.01 -12.37 -8.38
N GLY A 101 -15.11 -11.78 -9.18
CA GLY A 101 -14.94 -10.33 -9.27
C GLY A 101 -14.21 -9.66 -8.09
N THR A 102 -13.76 -10.44 -7.09
CA THR A 102 -13.07 -9.93 -5.90
C THR A 102 -11.68 -10.56 -5.76
N THR A 103 -10.69 -9.75 -5.39
CA THR A 103 -9.33 -10.19 -5.05
C THR A 103 -9.37 -10.97 -3.73
N THR A 104 -9.11 -12.26 -3.81
CA THR A 104 -9.12 -13.17 -2.66
C THR A 104 -7.78 -13.14 -1.94
N THR A 105 -6.68 -13.17 -2.70
CA THR A 105 -5.33 -13.30 -2.14
C THR A 105 -4.34 -12.48 -2.95
N ILE A 106 -3.39 -11.88 -2.24
CA ILE A 106 -2.26 -11.16 -2.81
C ILE A 106 -0.98 -11.77 -2.25
N LEU A 107 -0.08 -12.11 -3.15
CA LEU A 107 1.24 -12.67 -2.85
C LEU A 107 2.30 -11.65 -3.27
N PHE A 108 3.12 -11.25 -2.31
CA PHE A 108 4.28 -10.41 -2.53
C PHE A 108 5.54 -11.26 -2.46
N ASN A 109 6.28 -11.36 -3.55
CA ASN A 109 7.62 -11.91 -3.54
C ASN A 109 8.56 -10.80 -3.09
N THR A 110 9.30 -11.02 -2.00
CA THR A 110 10.18 -10.02 -1.38
C THR A 110 11.57 -10.58 -1.12
N ASN A 111 12.51 -9.72 -0.72
CA ASN A 111 13.84 -10.15 -0.27
C ASN A 111 13.82 -11.06 0.98
N GLN A 112 12.70 -11.12 1.71
CA GLN A 112 12.52 -12.01 2.87
C GLN A 112 11.58 -13.18 2.58
N GLY A 113 11.41 -13.52 1.31
CA GLY A 113 10.50 -14.55 0.84
C GLY A 113 9.09 -14.03 0.56
N VAL A 114 8.12 -14.94 0.54
CA VAL A 114 6.74 -14.63 0.14
C VAL A 114 5.93 -14.13 1.34
N ILE A 115 5.24 -13.00 1.15
CA ILE A 115 4.21 -12.50 2.07
C ILE A 115 2.85 -12.65 1.39
N SER A 116 1.97 -13.41 2.03
CA SER A 116 0.59 -13.61 1.58
C SER A 116 -0.40 -12.86 2.48
N MET A 117 -1.39 -12.22 1.87
CA MET A 117 -2.50 -11.60 2.57
C MET A 117 -3.79 -11.62 1.77
N SER A 118 -4.93 -11.45 2.44
CA SER A 118 -6.22 -11.31 1.76
C SER A 118 -6.36 -9.93 1.11
N GLY A 119 -7.19 -9.80 0.08
CA GLY A 119 -7.47 -8.50 -0.53
C GLY A 119 -8.07 -7.50 0.47
N ASN A 120 -8.92 -7.98 1.39
CA ASN A 120 -9.51 -7.16 2.46
C ASN A 120 -8.46 -6.66 3.46
N ASP A 121 -7.52 -7.53 3.86
CA ASP A 121 -6.44 -7.13 4.77
C ASP A 121 -5.52 -6.13 4.08
N PHE A 122 -5.17 -6.35 2.82
CA PHE A 122 -4.37 -5.41 2.04
C PHE A 122 -5.06 -4.05 1.94
N LYS A 123 -6.35 -4.01 1.61
CA LYS A 123 -7.11 -2.77 1.53
C LYS A 123 -7.11 -2.03 2.88
N THR A 124 -7.33 -2.75 3.96
CA THR A 124 -7.35 -2.18 5.32
C THR A 124 -6.00 -1.56 5.65
N ILE A 125 -4.91 -2.33 5.55
CA ILE A 125 -3.58 -1.84 5.92
C ILE A 125 -3.10 -0.71 4.98
N PHE A 126 -3.42 -0.81 3.69
CA PHE A 126 -3.13 0.25 2.73
C PHE A 126 -3.82 1.55 3.16
N ASN A 127 -5.12 1.51 3.44
CA ASN A 127 -5.86 2.72 3.84
C ASN A 127 -5.44 3.26 5.21
N LEU A 128 -4.89 2.43 6.09
CA LEU A 128 -4.35 2.86 7.39
C LEU A 128 -2.97 3.51 7.27
N ARG A 129 -2.13 3.06 6.33
CA ARG A 129 -0.71 3.44 6.27
C ARG A 129 -0.33 4.31 5.06
N ALA A 130 -1.15 4.37 4.03
CA ALA A 130 -0.81 5.08 2.81
C ALA A 130 -0.64 6.60 3.04
N PRO A 131 0.36 7.23 2.41
CA PRO A 131 0.63 8.65 2.57
C PRO A 131 -0.35 9.52 1.77
N GLY A 132 -0.54 10.76 2.22
CA GLY A 132 -1.47 11.73 1.64
C GLY A 132 -2.91 11.22 1.59
N HIS A 133 -3.62 11.47 0.48
CA HIS A 133 -4.98 10.97 0.31
C HIS A 133 -5.05 9.65 -0.48
N LEU A 134 -3.95 8.90 -0.55
CA LEU A 134 -3.92 7.61 -1.22
C LEU A 134 -4.85 6.63 -0.50
N ARG A 135 -5.85 6.13 -1.23
CA ARG A 135 -6.80 5.16 -0.69
C ARG A 135 -7.37 4.24 -1.76
N ILE A 136 -7.85 3.09 -1.31
CA ILE A 136 -8.69 2.15 -2.05
C ILE A 136 -10.14 2.37 -1.59
N PRO A 137 -10.94 3.15 -2.33
CA PRO A 137 -12.26 3.61 -1.89
C PRO A 137 -13.39 2.61 -2.12
N GLN A 138 -13.12 1.47 -2.77
CA GLN A 138 -14.12 0.47 -3.14
C GLN A 138 -14.95 0.05 -1.91
N SER A 139 -16.24 -0.20 -2.08
CA SER A 139 -17.14 -0.69 -1.02
C SER A 139 -17.94 -1.88 -1.56
N GLY A 140 -18.19 -2.90 -0.74
CA GLY A 140 -18.91 -4.13 -1.12
C GLY A 140 -18.10 -5.16 -1.93
N PHE A 141 -16.99 -4.75 -2.55
CA PHE A 141 -16.02 -5.64 -3.21
C PHE A 141 -14.60 -5.08 -3.08
N VAL A 142 -13.62 -5.93 -3.37
CA VAL A 142 -12.20 -5.53 -3.41
C VAL A 142 -11.63 -6.00 -4.72
N HIS A 143 -11.22 -5.08 -5.59
CA HIS A 143 -10.51 -5.41 -6.82
C HIS A 143 -9.18 -4.69 -6.80
N ILE A 144 -8.12 -5.45 -6.52
CA ILE A 144 -6.76 -4.96 -6.37
C ILE A 144 -5.96 -5.50 -7.55
N ASN A 145 -5.65 -4.61 -8.49
CA ASN A 145 -4.83 -4.93 -9.63
C ASN A 145 -3.41 -4.38 -9.40
N ILE A 146 -2.52 -5.24 -8.90
CA ILE A 146 -1.12 -4.90 -8.63
C ILE A 146 -0.25 -5.68 -9.60
N HIS A 147 0.49 -4.95 -10.41
CA HIS A 147 1.51 -5.50 -11.29
C HIS A 147 2.86 -4.87 -10.95
N ARG A 148 3.89 -5.71 -10.88
CA ARG A 148 5.28 -5.27 -11.03
C ARG A 148 5.69 -5.65 -12.45
N LYS A 149 6.07 -4.65 -13.26
CA LYS A 149 6.76 -4.88 -14.54
C LYS A 149 8.26 -4.79 -14.29
#